data_AF-A0A522A132-F1
#
_entry.id   AF-A0A522A132-F1
#
_cell.length_a   1.000
_cell.length_b   1.000
_cell.length_c   1.000
_cell.angle_alpha   90.00
_cell.angle_beta   90.00
_cell.angle_gamma   90.00
#
_symmetry.space_group_name_H-M   'P 1'
#
loop_
_entity.id
_entity.type
_entity.pdbx_description
1 polymer ?
#
loop_
_entity_poly.entity_id
_entity_poly.type
_entity_poly.pdbx_seq_one_letter_code
_entity_poly.pdbx_strand_id
1 'polypeptide(L)'
;MSVPRILAILFFCITAALADSDKTTLRKIWASSRYTTNSVPAAWRPAKIPATVSDVRVFERFSLHAEGLSITNFIAKYGLPHRYLMTKREDDWDYLIYDLPSGHAVALYVPKPKPAAWTFGACVIIASDDSLVRLIK
;
A
#
# COMPACT_ATOMS: atom_id res chain seq x y z
N MET A 1 -11.97 -46.76 -18.52
CA MET A 1 -11.65 -45.33 -18.30
C MET A 1 -10.48 -44.98 -19.21
N SER A 2 -10.72 -44.18 -20.25
CA SER A 2 -9.71 -43.87 -21.26
C SER A 2 -8.84 -42.69 -20.82
N VAL A 3 -7.52 -42.89 -20.88
CA VAL A 3 -6.42 -41.97 -20.55
C VAL A 3 -6.55 -40.52 -21.12
N PRO A 4 -7.14 -40.25 -22.30
CA PRO A 4 -7.17 -38.89 -22.84
C PRO A 4 -8.05 -37.91 -22.05
N ARG A 5 -9.04 -38.41 -21.29
CA ARG A 5 -9.93 -37.54 -20.49
C ARG A 5 -9.24 -36.94 -19.26
N ILE A 6 -8.25 -37.63 -18.69
CA ILE A 6 -7.52 -37.16 -17.49
C ILE A 6 -6.51 -36.06 -17.88
N LEU A 7 -5.86 -36.21 -19.05
CA LEU A 7 -4.94 -35.23 -19.60
C LEU A 7 -5.61 -33.88 -19.96
N ALA A 8 -6.85 -33.93 -20.46
CA ALA A 8 -7.59 -32.71 -20.80
C ALA A 8 -7.97 -31.87 -19.57
N ILE A 9 -8.29 -32.52 -18.44
CA ILE A 9 -8.64 -31.82 -17.19
C ILE A 9 -7.40 -31.18 -16.56
N LEU A 10 -6.25 -31.85 -16.59
CA LEU A 10 -4.97 -31.30 -16.11
C LEU A 10 -4.53 -30.06 -16.91
N PHE A 11 -4.70 -30.08 -18.24
CA PHE A 11 -4.38 -28.91 -19.08
C PHE A 11 -5.32 -27.71 -18.84
N PHE A 12 -6.59 -27.97 -18.51
CA PHE A 12 -7.56 -26.90 -18.21
C PHE A 12 -7.31 -26.26 -16.84
N CYS A 13 -6.87 -27.04 -15.84
CA CYS A 13 -6.48 -26.51 -14.53
C CYS A 13 -5.22 -25.62 -14.60
N ILE A 14 -4.24 -25.97 -15.45
CA ILE A 14 -3.00 -25.20 -15.61
C ILE A 14 -3.26 -23.86 -16.30
N THR A 15 -4.18 -23.81 -17.27
CA THR A 15 -4.52 -22.56 -17.99
C THR A 15 -5.37 -21.61 -17.15
N ALA A 16 -6.31 -22.12 -16.33
CA ALA A 16 -7.06 -21.30 -15.39
C ALA A 16 -6.18 -20.75 -14.25
N ALA A 17 -5.20 -21.52 -13.76
CA ALA A 17 -4.24 -21.05 -12.76
C ALA A 17 -3.27 -19.97 -13.30
N LEU A 18 -2.96 -19.99 -14.59
CA LEU A 18 -2.14 -18.95 -15.23
C LEU A 18 -2.91 -17.65 -15.48
N ALA A 19 -4.23 -17.72 -15.73
CA ALA A 19 -5.05 -16.52 -15.93
C ALA A 19 -5.22 -15.66 -14.67
N ASP A 20 -5.16 -16.27 -13.48
CA ASP A 20 -5.23 -15.55 -12.19
C ASP A 20 -3.86 -14.95 -11.76
N SER A 21 -2.77 -15.38 -12.41
CA SER A 21 -1.40 -14.93 -12.10
C SER A 21 -1.11 -13.49 -12.58
N ASP A 22 -1.81 -13.00 -13.60
CA ASP A 22 -1.45 -11.76 -14.31
C ASP A 22 -2.10 -10.48 -13.77
N LYS A 23 -2.94 -10.56 -12.72
CA LYS A 23 -3.41 -9.35 -12.08
C LYS A 23 -2.25 -8.63 -11.40
N THR A 24 -1.89 -7.46 -11.91
CA THR A 24 -0.92 -6.58 -11.26
C THR A 24 -1.60 -5.92 -10.06
N THR A 25 -1.19 -6.32 -8.85
CA THR A 25 -1.74 -5.79 -7.59
C THR A 25 -0.86 -4.67 -7.03
N LEU A 26 -1.38 -3.91 -6.08
CA LEU A 26 -0.60 -2.85 -5.41
C LEU A 26 0.65 -3.43 -4.73
N ARG A 27 0.54 -4.58 -4.05
CA ARG A 27 1.71 -5.24 -3.46
C ARG A 27 2.73 -5.68 -4.50
N LYS A 28 2.31 -6.18 -5.67
CA LYS A 28 3.23 -6.49 -6.79
C LYS A 28 3.94 -5.23 -7.30
N ILE A 29 3.24 -4.10 -7.40
CA ILE A 29 3.83 -2.81 -7.78
C ILE A 29 4.88 -2.38 -6.75
N TRP A 30 4.51 -2.40 -5.46
CA TRP A 30 5.39 -2.02 -4.35
C TRP A 30 6.61 -2.92 -4.17
N ALA A 31 6.52 -4.19 -4.56
CA ALA A 31 7.63 -5.14 -4.55
C ALA A 31 8.51 -5.07 -5.82
N SER A 32 8.11 -4.31 -6.84
CA SER A 32 8.86 -4.23 -8.09
C SER A 32 10.16 -3.44 -7.92
N SER A 33 11.13 -3.71 -8.80
CA SER A 33 12.41 -2.99 -8.87
C SER A 33 12.28 -1.50 -9.23
N ARG A 34 11.07 -1.01 -9.48
CA ARG A 34 10.77 0.41 -9.71
C ARG A 34 10.85 1.24 -8.43
N TYR A 35 10.78 0.58 -7.28
CA TYR A 35 10.75 1.22 -5.97
C TYR A 35 11.97 0.85 -5.13
N THR A 36 12.47 1.83 -4.38
CA THR A 36 13.46 1.62 -3.33
C THR A 36 12.87 1.98 -1.97
N THR A 37 13.21 1.20 -0.94
CA THR A 37 12.83 1.54 0.44
C THR A 37 13.83 2.55 0.99
N ASN A 38 13.32 3.66 1.53
CA ASN A 38 14.09 4.78 2.05
C ASN A 38 13.67 5.10 3.48
N SER A 39 14.49 5.89 4.18
CA SER A 39 14.12 6.47 5.46
C SER A 39 13.07 7.56 5.27
N VAL A 40 12.09 7.63 6.17
CA VAL A 40 11.13 8.74 6.21
C VAL A 40 11.89 10.06 6.42
N PRO A 41 11.69 11.08 5.57
CA PRO A 41 12.34 12.39 5.72
C PRO A 41 12.16 13.00 7.11
N ALA A 42 13.22 13.59 7.67
CA ALA A 42 13.16 14.21 9.01
C ALA A 42 12.09 15.32 9.08
N ALA A 43 11.90 16.08 8.00
CA ALA A 43 10.89 17.13 7.91
C ALA A 43 9.44 16.62 8.05
N TRP A 44 9.18 15.33 7.86
CA TRP A 44 7.85 14.74 8.02
C TRP A 44 7.62 14.18 9.43
N ARG A 45 8.68 14.08 10.23
CA ARG A 45 8.60 13.51 11.57
C ARG A 45 8.08 14.57 12.54
N PRO A 46 6.99 14.30 13.27
CA PRO A 46 6.54 15.19 14.33
C PRO A 46 7.55 15.21 15.49
N ALA A 47 7.47 16.24 16.33
CA ALA A 47 8.34 16.38 17.50
C ALA A 47 8.22 15.19 18.48
N LYS A 48 7.04 14.60 18.58
CA LYS A 48 6.76 13.38 19.35
C LYS A 48 6.17 12.33 18.43
N ILE A 49 6.85 11.19 18.31
CA ILE A 49 6.40 10.05 17.52
C ILE A 49 5.75 9.04 18.47
N PRO A 50 4.46 8.71 18.32
CA PRO A 50 3.83 7.65 19.11
C PRO A 50 4.29 6.26 18.66
N ALA A 51 3.92 5.23 19.42
CA ALA A 51 4.03 3.86 18.94
C ALA A 51 3.19 3.66 17.68
N THR A 52 3.71 2.90 16.70
CA THR A 52 2.99 2.62 15.47
C THR A 52 1.73 1.80 15.74
N VAL A 53 0.59 2.28 15.25
CA VAL A 53 -0.70 1.62 15.37
C VAL A 53 -0.70 0.33 14.54
N SER A 54 -1.13 -0.77 15.16
CA SER A 54 -1.18 -2.10 14.53
C SER A 54 -2.60 -2.56 14.16
N ASP A 55 -3.64 -1.90 14.70
CA ASP A 55 -5.04 -2.26 14.44
C ASP A 55 -5.60 -1.48 13.24
N VAL A 56 -6.00 -2.20 12.19
CA VAL A 56 -6.57 -1.64 10.96
C VAL A 56 -7.84 -0.81 11.23
N ARG A 57 -8.64 -1.19 12.23
CA ARG A 57 -9.90 -0.50 12.56
C ARG A 57 -9.68 0.96 12.98
N VAL A 58 -8.49 1.28 13.46
CA VAL A 58 -8.10 2.65 13.83
C VAL A 58 -7.83 3.51 12.58
N PHE A 59 -7.26 2.91 11.53
CA PHE A 59 -7.08 3.56 10.23
C PHE A 59 -8.39 3.67 9.45
N GLU A 60 -9.27 2.68 9.56
CA GLU A 60 -10.61 2.71 8.93
C GLU A 60 -11.47 3.88 9.41
N ARG A 61 -11.21 4.42 10.60
CA ARG A 61 -11.89 5.60 11.14
C ARG A 61 -11.31 6.92 10.65
N PHE A 62 -10.22 6.92 9.89
CA PHE A 62 -9.62 8.13 9.35
C PHE A 62 -10.64 8.92 8.51
N SER A 63 -10.76 10.22 8.79
CA SER A 63 -11.66 11.10 8.06
C SER A 63 -10.87 12.24 7.41
N LEU A 64 -10.84 12.26 6.09
CA LEU A 64 -10.18 13.31 5.32
C LEU A 64 -10.72 14.70 5.66
N HIS A 65 -12.04 14.81 5.86
CA HIS A 65 -12.67 16.09 6.16
C HIS A 65 -12.28 16.64 7.54
N ALA A 66 -12.14 15.76 8.54
CA ALA A 66 -11.81 16.16 9.90
C ALA A 66 -10.30 16.33 10.13
N GLU A 67 -9.48 15.56 9.43
CA GLU A 67 -8.04 15.43 9.73
C GLU A 67 -7.13 16.07 8.68
N GLY A 68 -7.63 16.25 7.45
CA GLY A 68 -6.87 16.78 6.33
C GLY A 68 -5.82 15.80 5.78
N LEU A 69 -4.98 16.28 4.86
CA LEU A 69 -4.00 15.47 4.11
C LEU A 69 -2.58 15.53 4.68
N SER A 70 -2.36 16.02 5.89
CA SER A 70 -1.01 16.22 6.44
C SER A 70 -0.34 14.89 6.81
N ILE A 71 0.77 14.57 6.15
CA ILE A 71 1.67 13.44 6.44
C ILE A 71 2.18 13.53 7.87
N THR A 72 2.63 14.72 8.30
CA THR A 72 3.15 14.91 9.66
C THR A 72 2.07 14.64 10.71
N ASN A 73 0.84 15.13 10.49
CA ASN A 73 -0.28 14.86 11.41
C ASN A 73 -0.66 13.38 11.39
N PHE A 74 -0.62 12.75 10.22
CA PHE A 74 -0.87 11.32 10.09
C PHE A 74 0.16 10.51 10.89
N ILE A 75 1.45 10.80 10.76
CA ILE A 75 2.52 10.15 11.54
C ILE A 75 2.38 10.46 13.04
N ALA A 76 1.98 11.68 13.41
CA ALA A 76 1.76 12.06 14.81
C ALA A 76 0.60 11.29 15.46
N LYS A 77 -0.36 10.82 14.66
CA LYS A 77 -1.51 10.05 15.14
C LYS A 77 -1.29 8.54 15.08
N TYR A 78 -0.70 8.05 14.00
CA TYR A 78 -0.60 6.61 13.70
C TYR A 78 0.79 6.01 13.89
N GLY A 79 1.81 6.85 14.19
CA GLY A 79 3.21 6.45 14.33
C GLY A 79 3.95 6.43 13.00
N LEU A 80 5.17 5.90 13.01
CA LEU A 80 5.98 5.82 11.78
C LEU A 80 5.49 4.68 10.87
N PRO A 81 5.50 4.89 9.54
CA PRO A 81 5.26 3.81 8.60
C PRO A 81 6.43 2.82 8.62
N HIS A 82 6.15 1.59 8.23
CA HIS A 82 7.15 0.52 8.14
C HIS A 82 8.11 0.75 6.97
N ARG A 83 7.61 1.33 5.86
CA ARG A 83 8.39 1.56 4.64
C ARG A 83 8.02 2.89 4.01
N TYR A 84 9.02 3.56 3.45
CA TYR A 84 8.83 4.66 2.51
C TYR A 84 9.39 4.24 1.16
N LEU A 85 8.51 3.97 0.21
CA LEU A 85 8.86 3.52 -1.14
C LEU A 85 8.98 4.73 -2.06
N MET A 86 10.14 4.89 -2.68
CA MET A 86 10.39 5.94 -3.65
C MET A 86 10.65 5.37 -5.02
N THR A 87 10.16 6.04 -6.06
CA THR A 87 10.52 5.76 -7.45
C THR A 87 11.32 6.91 -8.06
N LYS A 88 12.07 6.65 -9.14
CA LYS A 88 12.75 7.68 -9.93
C LYS A 88 11.88 8.26 -11.05
N ARG A 89 10.69 7.68 -11.27
CA ARG A 89 9.73 8.14 -12.27
C ARG A 89 8.98 9.37 -11.74
N GLU A 90 9.03 10.47 -12.48
CA GLU A 90 8.40 11.74 -12.07
C GLU A 90 6.87 11.72 -12.22
N ASP A 91 6.35 10.84 -13.06
CA ASP A 91 4.91 10.63 -13.34
C ASP A 91 4.24 9.61 -12.40
N ASP A 92 4.98 9.07 -11.42
CA ASP A 92 4.51 8.03 -10.51
C ASP A 92 4.59 8.51 -9.04
N TRP A 93 3.82 7.87 -8.16
CA TRP A 93 3.69 8.24 -6.74
C TRP A 93 4.79 7.59 -5.90
N ASP A 94 5.24 8.27 -4.85
CA ASP A 94 5.96 7.62 -3.75
C ASP A 94 4.92 7.10 -2.71
N TYR A 95 5.29 6.17 -1.83
CA TYR A 95 4.35 5.56 -0.87
C TYR A 95 4.89 5.50 0.55
N LEU A 96 4.09 5.91 1.53
CA LEU A 96 4.31 5.55 2.94
C LEU A 96 3.41 4.36 3.28
N ILE A 97 4.01 3.25 3.71
CA ILE A 97 3.30 1.98 3.92
C ILE A 97 3.34 1.57 5.38
N TYR A 98 2.16 1.31 5.94
CA TYR A 98 1.97 0.62 7.21
C TYR A 98 1.57 -0.82 6.91
N ASP A 99 2.50 -1.75 7.08
CA ASP A 99 2.21 -3.18 7.02
C ASP A 99 1.68 -3.64 8.39
N LEU A 100 0.42 -4.10 8.45
CA LEU A 100 -0.25 -4.42 9.72
C LEU A 100 -0.20 -5.93 10.01
N PRO A 101 -0.15 -6.36 11.29
CA PRO A 101 -0.13 -7.78 11.65
C PRO A 101 -1.35 -8.58 11.15
N SER A 102 -2.48 -7.92 10.91
CA SER A 102 -3.69 -8.52 10.34
C SER A 102 -3.57 -8.87 8.85
N GLY A 103 -2.39 -8.66 8.24
CA GLY A 103 -2.16 -8.82 6.81
C GLY A 103 -2.63 -7.64 5.97
N HIS A 104 -3.29 -6.64 6.58
CA HIS A 104 -3.68 -5.42 5.89
C HIS A 104 -2.47 -4.52 5.63
N ALA A 105 -2.56 -3.68 4.61
CA ALA A 105 -1.63 -2.58 4.41
C ALA A 105 -2.39 -1.26 4.26
N VAL A 106 -1.87 -0.21 4.89
CA VAL A 106 -2.31 1.16 4.69
C VAL A 106 -1.24 1.89 3.92
N ALA A 107 -1.57 2.46 2.77
CA ALA A 107 -0.61 3.20 1.96
C ALA A 107 -1.08 4.65 1.72
N LEU A 108 -0.19 5.60 2.00
CA LEU A 108 -0.36 7.00 1.63
C LEU A 108 0.36 7.27 0.32
N TYR A 109 -0.35 7.89 -0.64
CA TYR A 109 0.20 8.29 -1.93
C TYR A 109 0.86 9.66 -1.78
N VAL A 110 2.17 9.73 -2.00
CA VAL A 110 2.94 10.97 -1.87
C VAL A 110 3.20 11.57 -3.26
N PRO A 111 2.65 12.76 -3.55
CA PRO A 111 2.75 13.39 -4.88
C PRO A 111 4.17 13.82 -5.25
N LYS A 112 4.41 13.91 -6.56
CA LYS A 112 5.58 14.55 -7.17
C LYS A 112 5.21 15.79 -8.01
N PRO A 113 6.09 16.80 -8.17
CA PRO A 113 7.37 16.95 -7.49
C PRO A 113 7.12 17.06 -5.99
N LYS A 114 7.95 16.39 -5.16
CA LYS A 114 7.74 16.30 -3.70
C LYS A 114 7.48 17.71 -3.20
N PRO A 115 6.22 18.08 -2.93
CA PRO A 115 5.98 19.46 -2.66
C PRO A 115 6.68 19.75 -1.34
N ALA A 116 7.10 21.00 -1.14
CA ALA A 116 7.36 21.46 0.23
C ALA A 116 6.14 21.17 1.15
N ALA A 117 4.96 20.92 0.55
CA ALA A 117 3.77 20.43 1.21
C ALA A 117 3.94 19.01 1.76
N TRP A 118 3.87 18.95 3.09
CA TRP A 118 3.77 17.78 3.94
C TRP A 118 2.45 17.02 3.75
N THR A 119 1.97 16.83 2.51
CA THR A 119 0.64 16.29 2.22
C THR A 119 0.66 15.04 1.35
N PHE A 120 -0.24 14.10 1.61
CA PHE A 120 -0.49 12.96 0.73
C PHE A 120 -1.69 13.23 -0.19
N GLY A 121 -1.79 12.56 -1.34
CA GLY A 121 -2.89 12.71 -2.29
C GLY A 121 -4.05 11.75 -2.07
N ALA A 122 -3.77 10.58 -1.50
CA ALA A 122 -4.77 9.57 -1.16
C ALA A 122 -4.26 8.63 -0.06
N CYS A 123 -5.18 7.98 0.63
CA CYS A 123 -4.92 6.89 1.56
C CYS A 123 -5.73 5.66 1.12
N VAL A 124 -5.06 4.51 0.99
CA VAL A 124 -5.72 3.23 0.70
C VAL A 124 -5.49 2.24 1.82
N ILE A 125 -6.51 1.42 2.07
CA ILE A 125 -6.43 0.25 2.93
C ILE A 125 -6.71 -0.96 2.04
N ILE A 126 -5.77 -1.90 2.00
CA ILE A 126 -5.93 -3.17 1.30
C ILE A 126 -5.78 -4.34 2.27
N ALA A 127 -6.49 -5.42 2.01
CA ALA A 127 -6.37 -6.66 2.77
C ALA A 127 -5.14 -7.48 2.31
N SER A 128 -4.96 -8.66 2.89
CA SER A 128 -3.86 -9.58 2.55
C SER A 128 -3.97 -10.17 1.15
N ASP A 129 -5.19 -10.27 0.61
CA ASP A 129 -5.52 -10.77 -0.72
C ASP A 129 -5.52 -9.67 -1.81
N ASP A 130 -4.96 -8.50 -1.50
CA ASP A 130 -4.94 -7.30 -2.35
C ASP A 130 -6.34 -6.71 -2.66
N SER A 131 -7.41 -7.15 -1.99
CA SER A 131 -8.71 -6.50 -2.11
C SER A 131 -8.70 -5.10 -1.49
N LEU A 132 -9.36 -4.15 -2.17
CA LEU A 132 -9.52 -2.79 -1.66
C LEU A 132 -10.56 -2.79 -0.54
N VAL A 133 -10.12 -2.47 0.67
CA VAL A 133 -11.01 -2.25 1.83
C VAL A 133 -11.54 -0.83 1.82
N ARG A 134 -10.67 0.15 1.58
CA ARG A 134 -11.06 1.56 1.58
C ARG A 134 -10.12 2.41 0.72
N LEU A 135 -10.70 3.37 0.00
CA LEU A 135 -10.00 4.46 -0.68
C LEU A 135 -10.49 5.80 -0.12
N ILE A 136 -9.54 6.67 0.21
CA ILE A 136 -9.77 7.99 0.79
C ILE A 136 -9.00 8.98 -0.06
N LYS A 137 -9.71 9.89 -0.74
CA LYS A 137 -9.17 10.88 -1.68
C LYS A 137 -9.95 12.18 -1.58
#